data_AF-A0A4U2G8D1-F1
#
_entry.id   AF-A0A4U2G8D1-F1
#
_cell.length_a   1.000
_cell.length_b   1.000
_cell.length_c   1.000
_cell.angle_alpha   90.00
_cell.angle_beta   90.00
_cell.angle_gamma   90.00
#
_symmetry.space_group_name_H-M   'P 1'
#
loop_
_entity.id
_entity.type
_entity.pdbx_description
1 polymer ?
#
loop_
_entity_poly.entity_id
_entity_poly.type
_entity_poly.pdbx_seq_one_letter_code
_entity_poly.pdbx_strand_id
1 'polypeptide(L)'
;MNEHYVIELFQRVLDQAIWCGSDELRKQGWCITSETLENELFDYIREHELSEVQAIEELLTERFESLLQVELERETRLLIPPYSDMLIESIKSFNLGFYNICIPSLFSIIESALMHLANKGEYNNIRYVSGIRKRESSEALHLGLKSKLFQIANTTEELFSPMRFDASECDITLNRHVSAHGRRESSYNKTDCLKLFLLLASIKSCYSN
;
A
#
# COMPACT_ATOMS: atom_id res chain seq x y z
N MET A 1 32.62 6.30 24.06
CA MET A 1 31.90 6.47 22.77
C MET A 1 32.83 7.20 21.83
N ASN A 2 33.10 6.63 20.66
CA ASN A 2 34.05 7.19 19.68
C ASN A 2 33.38 8.37 18.96
N GLU A 3 33.98 9.56 18.94
CA GLU A 3 33.38 10.76 18.32
C GLU A 3 32.98 10.53 16.85
N HIS A 4 33.73 9.69 16.14
CA HIS A 4 33.44 9.30 14.77
C HIS A 4 32.08 8.58 14.62
N TYR A 5 31.71 7.73 15.59
CA TYR A 5 30.44 7.00 15.57
C TYR A 5 29.25 7.94 15.80
N VAL A 6 29.43 8.97 16.64
CA VAL A 6 28.38 9.96 16.91
C VAL A 6 28.12 10.82 15.67
N ILE A 7 29.17 11.19 14.94
CA ILE A 7 29.06 11.96 13.70
C ILE A 7 28.35 11.14 12.61
N GLU A 8 28.71 9.87 12.43
CA GLU A 8 28.04 8.98 11.46
C GLU A 8 26.56 8.78 11.78
N LEU A 9 26.22 8.59 13.06
CA LEU A 9 24.84 8.44 13.49
C LEU A 9 24.05 9.73 13.24
N PHE A 10 24.62 10.90 13.55
CA PHE A 10 23.97 12.18 13.33
C PHE A 10 23.77 12.46 11.84
N GLN A 11 24.76 12.16 11.01
CA GLN A 11 24.66 12.30 9.55
C GLN A 11 23.56 11.38 9.00
N ARG A 12 23.49 10.13 9.46
CA ARG A 12 22.42 9.19 9.08
C ARG A 12 21.03 9.73 9.40
N VAL A 13 20.82 10.26 10.60
CA VAL A 13 19.54 10.86 11.00
C VAL A 13 19.19 12.07 10.14
N LEU A 14 20.17 12.91 9.80
CA LEU A 14 19.95 14.05 8.89
C LEU A 14 19.59 13.58 7.48
N ASP A 15 20.36 12.65 6.91
CA ASP A 15 20.13 12.11 5.58
C ASP A 15 18.72 11.49 5.49
N GLN A 16 18.30 10.76 6.53
CA GLN A 16 16.98 10.16 6.63
C GLN A 16 15.86 11.20 6.79
N ALA A 17 16.06 12.23 7.61
CA ALA A 17 15.07 13.29 7.81
C ALA A 17 14.86 14.14 6.54
N ILE A 18 15.86 14.21 5.65
CA ILE A 18 15.80 14.95 4.39
C ILE A 18 15.41 14.02 3.22
N TRP A 19 15.37 12.70 3.43
CA TRP A 19 15.04 11.74 2.38
C TRP A 19 13.56 11.84 1.99
N CYS A 20 13.32 12.38 0.78
CA CYS A 20 11.99 12.50 0.18
C CYS A 20 11.61 11.29 -0.70
N GLY A 21 12.38 10.20 -0.70
CA GLY A 21 12.19 9.11 -1.68
C GLY A 21 10.84 8.41 -1.63
N SER A 22 10.16 8.49 -0.49
CA SER A 22 8.76 8.07 -0.39
C SER A 22 7.85 8.84 -1.36
N ASP A 23 8.14 10.09 -1.72
CA ASP A 23 7.29 10.90 -2.59
C ASP A 23 7.32 10.46 -4.05
N GLU A 24 8.47 10.05 -4.58
CA GLU A 24 8.54 9.53 -5.95
C GLU A 24 7.90 8.14 -6.05
N LEU A 25 8.10 7.30 -5.03
CA LEU A 25 7.41 6.02 -4.92
C LEU A 25 5.89 6.19 -4.80
N ARG A 26 5.42 7.19 -4.07
CA ARG A 26 4.00 7.52 -3.96
C ARG A 26 3.39 7.89 -5.31
N LYS A 27 4.07 8.68 -6.15
CA LYS A 27 3.62 8.98 -7.53
C LYS A 27 3.56 7.74 -8.43
N GLN A 28 4.30 6.69 -8.07
CA GLN A 28 4.27 5.41 -8.77
C GLN A 28 3.26 4.42 -8.16
N GLY A 29 2.40 4.87 -7.24
CA GLY A 29 1.34 4.08 -6.63
C GLY A 29 1.76 3.23 -5.43
N TRP A 30 2.92 3.49 -4.82
CA TRP A 30 3.32 2.83 -3.57
C TRP A 30 2.75 3.56 -2.35
N CYS A 31 1.83 2.91 -1.63
CA CYS A 31 1.21 3.47 -0.42
C CYS A 31 2.05 3.20 0.84
N ILE A 32 3.17 3.90 0.99
CA ILE A 32 4.09 3.74 2.12
C ILE A 32 3.60 4.61 3.29
N THR A 33 3.15 3.96 4.38
CA THR A 33 2.64 4.64 5.59
C THR A 33 3.28 4.16 6.91
N SER A 34 4.21 3.22 6.82
CA SER A 34 4.92 2.62 7.96
C SER A 34 6.31 3.24 8.11
N GLU A 35 6.57 3.88 9.23
CA GLU A 35 7.90 4.43 9.57
C GLU A 35 8.96 3.32 9.56
N THR A 36 8.64 2.12 10.06
CA THR A 36 9.56 0.98 10.02
C THR A 36 9.95 0.62 8.58
N LEU A 37 8.97 0.59 7.66
CA LEU A 37 9.26 0.29 6.25
C LEU A 37 10.06 1.41 5.59
N GLU A 38 9.76 2.67 5.88
CA GLU A 38 10.53 3.81 5.37
C GLU A 38 11.99 3.75 5.84
N ASN A 39 12.23 3.39 7.10
CA ASN A 39 13.56 3.23 7.66
C ASN A 39 14.33 2.06 7.02
N GLU A 40 13.68 0.90 6.88
CA GLU A 40 14.30 -0.25 6.23
C GLU A 40 14.59 -0.01 4.75
N LEU A 41 13.71 0.71 4.05
CA LEU A 41 13.93 1.09 2.66
C LEU A 41 15.10 2.06 2.51
N PHE A 42 15.21 3.04 3.39
CA PHE A 42 16.34 3.97 3.41
C PHE A 42 17.67 3.23 3.61
N ASP A 43 17.74 2.32 4.58
CA ASP A 43 18.92 1.50 4.83
C ASP A 43 19.23 0.59 3.64
N TYR A 44 18.22 -0.06 3.07
CA TYR A 44 18.38 -0.97 1.93
C TYR A 44 18.93 -0.24 0.68
N ILE A 45 18.43 0.95 0.37
CA ILE A 45 18.92 1.79 -0.74
C ILE A 45 20.39 2.12 -0.53
N ARG A 46 20.79 2.51 0.68
CA ARG A 46 22.18 2.86 0.99
C ARG A 46 23.12 1.67 0.92
N GLU A 47 22.69 0.51 1.37
CA GLU A 47 23.49 -0.71 1.39
C GLU A 47 23.71 -1.28 -0.02
N HIS A 48 22.73 -1.14 -0.92
CA HIS A 48 22.74 -1.81 -2.24
C HIS A 48 22.93 -0.85 -3.43
N GLU A 49 22.97 0.46 -3.20
CA GLU A 49 23.12 1.50 -4.23
C GLU A 49 22.05 1.43 -5.34
N LEU A 50 20.84 1.00 -4.99
CA LEU A 50 19.72 0.82 -5.92
C LEU A 50 18.91 2.10 -6.10
N SER A 51 18.18 2.19 -7.22
CA SER A 51 17.10 3.19 -7.34
C SER A 51 15.97 2.86 -6.37
N GLU A 52 15.22 3.87 -5.94
CA GLU A 52 14.13 3.72 -4.98
C GLU A 52 13.10 2.67 -5.40
N VAL A 53 12.77 2.62 -6.71
CA VAL A 53 11.81 1.70 -7.30
C VAL A 53 12.30 0.25 -7.23
N GLN A 54 13.57 0.03 -7.57
CA GLN A 54 14.18 -1.30 -7.48
C GLN A 54 14.27 -1.74 -6.02
N ALA A 55 14.72 -0.83 -5.14
CA ALA A 55 14.89 -1.10 -3.73
C ALA A 55 13.58 -1.51 -3.04
N ILE A 56 12.46 -0.82 -3.29
CA ILE A 56 11.18 -1.19 -2.65
C ILE A 56 10.66 -2.54 -3.15
N GLU A 57 10.82 -2.83 -4.45
CA GLU A 57 10.38 -4.10 -5.01
C GLU A 57 11.21 -5.27 -4.46
N GLU A 58 12.52 -5.11 -4.40
CA GLU A 58 13.44 -6.11 -3.85
C GLU A 58 13.21 -6.29 -2.34
N LEU A 59 13.21 -5.21 -1.57
CA LEU A 59 12.99 -5.25 -0.12
C LEU A 59 11.68 -5.97 0.22
N LEU A 60 10.56 -5.59 -0.41
CA LEU A 60 9.26 -6.19 -0.13
C LEU A 60 9.15 -7.62 -0.68
N THR A 61 9.95 -8.00 -1.68
CA THR A 61 10.03 -9.38 -2.14
C THR A 61 10.83 -10.24 -1.16
N GLU A 62 12.02 -9.80 -0.77
CA GLU A 62 12.92 -10.53 0.12
C GLU A 62 12.36 -10.65 1.54
N ARG A 63 11.74 -9.56 2.02
CA ARG A 63 11.20 -9.47 3.37
C ARG A 63 9.67 -9.49 3.39
N PHE A 64 9.05 -10.11 2.39
CA PHE A 64 7.60 -10.23 2.32
C PHE A 64 7.04 -10.84 3.60
N GLU A 65 7.57 -12.00 4.01
CA GLU A 65 7.08 -12.74 5.17
C GLU A 65 7.30 -11.98 6.48
N SER A 66 8.45 -11.34 6.65
CA SER A 66 8.85 -10.71 7.91
C SER A 66 8.34 -9.27 8.08
N LEU A 67 8.09 -8.53 7.00
CA LEU A 67 7.59 -7.15 7.06
C LEU A 67 6.12 -7.03 6.69
N LEU A 68 5.73 -7.59 5.54
CA LEU A 68 4.43 -7.30 4.95
C LEU A 68 3.37 -8.30 5.38
N GLN A 69 3.69 -9.60 5.36
CA GLN A 69 2.76 -10.66 5.74
C GLN A 69 2.36 -10.58 7.20
N VAL A 70 3.28 -10.27 8.12
CA VAL A 70 2.97 -10.07 9.55
C VAL A 70 1.88 -9.00 9.73
N GLU A 71 2.00 -7.87 9.04
CA GLU A 71 1.01 -6.78 9.11
C GLU A 71 -0.31 -7.15 8.44
N LEU A 72 -0.27 -7.92 7.34
CA LEU A 72 -1.45 -8.44 6.65
C LEU A 72 -2.21 -9.46 7.48
N GLU A 73 -1.52 -10.34 8.21
CA GLU A 73 -2.12 -11.41 9.01
C GLU A 73 -2.53 -10.93 10.41
N ARG A 74 -2.06 -9.77 10.87
CA ARG A 74 -2.47 -9.20 12.15
C ARG A 74 -3.99 -9.10 12.24
N GLU A 75 -4.56 -9.64 13.31
CA GLU A 75 -6.00 -9.61 13.56
C GLU A 75 -6.54 -8.17 13.57
N THR A 76 -7.70 -7.97 12.94
CA THR A 76 -8.35 -6.67 12.86
C THR A 76 -9.85 -6.83 12.69
N ARG A 77 -10.62 -5.88 13.21
CA ARG A 77 -12.08 -5.82 12.98
C ARG A 77 -12.46 -5.41 11.56
N LEU A 78 -11.49 -4.97 10.74
CA LEU A 78 -11.71 -4.55 9.36
C LEU A 78 -11.87 -5.70 8.37
N LEU A 79 -11.27 -6.85 8.67
CA LEU A 79 -11.22 -8.00 7.78
C LEU A 79 -11.76 -9.21 8.54
N ILE A 80 -13.05 -9.44 8.34
CA ILE A 80 -13.75 -10.64 8.80
C ILE A 80 -14.01 -11.58 7.62
N PRO A 81 -14.33 -12.86 7.87
CA PRO A 81 -14.76 -13.77 6.81
C PRO A 81 -15.91 -13.17 5.98
N PRO A 82 -15.89 -13.33 4.64
CA PRO A 82 -14.96 -14.17 3.86
C PRO A 82 -13.63 -13.48 3.50
N TYR A 83 -13.47 -12.18 3.73
CA TYR A 83 -12.32 -11.41 3.25
C TYR A 83 -11.00 -11.78 3.93
N SER A 84 -11.04 -12.22 5.20
CA SER A 84 -9.86 -12.76 5.89
C SER A 84 -9.35 -14.04 5.22
N ASP A 85 -10.26 -14.93 4.80
CA ASP A 85 -9.92 -16.20 4.18
C ASP A 85 -9.38 -15.98 2.77
N MET A 86 -10.02 -15.06 2.02
CA MET A 86 -9.53 -14.60 0.72
C MET A 86 -8.12 -13.99 0.80
N LEU A 87 -7.77 -13.30 1.89
CA LEU A 87 -6.42 -12.74 2.08
C LEU A 87 -5.38 -13.86 2.22
N ILE A 88 -5.68 -14.89 3.01
CA ILE A 88 -4.81 -16.06 3.16
C ILE A 88 -4.61 -16.76 1.81
N GLU A 89 -5.69 -16.94 1.04
CA GLU A 89 -5.62 -17.52 -0.31
C GLU A 89 -4.86 -16.64 -1.31
N SER A 90 -4.97 -15.32 -1.18
CA SER A 90 -4.24 -14.35 -2.02
C SER A 90 -2.74 -14.38 -1.73
N ILE A 91 -2.33 -14.49 -0.47
CA ILE A 91 -0.91 -14.66 -0.08
C ILE A 91 -0.36 -15.96 -0.65
N LYS A 92 -1.10 -17.08 -0.53
CA LYS A 92 -0.70 -18.36 -1.16
C LYS A 92 -0.56 -18.23 -2.67
N SER A 93 -1.52 -17.58 -3.32
CA SER A 93 -1.51 -17.36 -4.77
C SER A 93 -0.34 -16.48 -5.20
N PHE A 94 -0.01 -15.45 -4.44
CA PHE A 94 1.17 -14.60 -4.65
C PHE A 94 2.47 -15.41 -4.63
N ASN A 95 2.66 -16.25 -3.60
CA ASN A 95 3.85 -17.09 -3.45
C ASN A 95 3.98 -18.12 -4.59
N LEU A 96 2.86 -18.56 -5.18
CA LEU A 96 2.83 -19.45 -6.33
C LEU A 96 2.93 -18.73 -7.69
N GLY A 97 3.02 -17.40 -7.71
CA GLY A 97 3.11 -16.60 -8.93
C GLY A 97 1.77 -16.39 -9.67
N PHE A 98 0.63 -16.69 -9.04
CA PHE A 98 -0.70 -16.54 -9.62
C PHE A 98 -1.27 -15.12 -9.47
N TYR A 99 -0.54 -14.13 -9.98
CA TYR A 99 -0.86 -12.71 -9.81
C TYR A 99 -2.20 -12.30 -10.43
N ASN A 100 -2.57 -12.89 -11.58
CA ASN A 100 -3.86 -12.62 -12.25
C ASN A 100 -5.08 -13.05 -11.41
N ILE A 101 -4.91 -14.00 -10.48
CA ILE A 101 -5.94 -14.40 -9.52
C ILE A 101 -5.86 -13.54 -8.26
N CYS A 102 -4.64 -13.20 -7.83
CA CYS A 102 -4.39 -12.40 -6.65
C CYS A 102 -4.99 -10.98 -6.75
N ILE A 103 -4.78 -10.28 -7.86
CA ILE A 103 -5.18 -8.87 -8.01
C ILE A 103 -6.69 -8.63 -7.84
N PRO A 104 -7.61 -9.35 -8.53
CA PRO A 104 -9.06 -9.16 -8.33
C PRO A 104 -9.50 -9.43 -6.87
N SER A 105 -8.90 -10.44 -6.24
CA SER A 105 -9.15 -10.78 -4.84
C SER A 105 -8.70 -9.67 -3.90
N LEU A 106 -7.49 -9.14 -4.11
CA LEU A 106 -6.95 -8.02 -3.33
C LEU A 106 -7.79 -6.75 -3.48
N PHE A 107 -8.25 -6.41 -4.68
CA PHE A 107 -9.17 -5.29 -4.85
C PHE A 107 -10.45 -5.48 -4.04
N SER A 108 -11.04 -6.68 -4.05
CA SER A 108 -12.25 -6.98 -3.28
C SER A 108 -12.04 -6.85 -1.77
N ILE A 109 -10.89 -7.33 -1.26
CA ILE A 109 -10.50 -7.22 0.15
C ILE A 109 -10.27 -5.75 0.55
N ILE A 110 -9.54 -5.00 -0.29
CA ILE A 110 -9.27 -3.56 -0.08
C ILE A 110 -10.57 -2.78 -0.07
N GLU A 111 -11.50 -3.07 -0.98
CA GLU A 111 -12.79 -2.38 -1.06
C GLU A 111 -13.61 -2.56 0.23
N SER A 112 -13.62 -3.78 0.79
CA SER A 112 -14.24 -4.06 2.10
C SER A 112 -13.57 -3.29 3.24
N ALA A 113 -12.23 -3.30 3.29
CA ALA A 113 -11.48 -2.56 4.32
C ALA A 113 -11.69 -1.04 4.22
N LEU A 114 -11.73 -0.49 3.01
CA LEU A 114 -11.97 0.94 2.74
C LEU A 114 -13.38 1.35 3.16
N MET A 115 -14.39 0.51 2.99
CA MET A 115 -15.75 0.78 3.44
C MET A 115 -15.82 0.97 4.97
N HIS A 116 -15.07 0.16 5.73
CA HIS A 116 -14.93 0.37 7.17
C HIS A 116 -14.14 1.65 7.50
N LEU A 117 -13.05 1.92 6.77
CA LEU A 117 -12.19 3.09 6.95
C LEU A 117 -12.93 4.42 6.72
N ALA A 118 -13.67 4.50 5.61
CA ALA A 118 -14.32 5.69 5.10
C ALA A 118 -15.72 5.90 5.72
N ASN A 119 -16.49 4.82 5.85
CA ASN A 119 -17.94 4.90 6.06
C ASN A 119 -18.43 4.10 7.27
N LYS A 120 -17.53 3.73 8.19
CA LYS A 120 -17.86 2.97 9.41
C LYS A 120 -18.60 1.65 9.13
N GLY A 121 -18.41 1.07 7.93
CA GLY A 121 -19.06 -0.17 7.51
C GLY A 121 -20.43 0.01 6.85
N GLU A 122 -20.83 1.23 6.48
CA GLU A 122 -22.06 1.46 5.70
C GLU A 122 -21.88 1.02 4.23
N TYR A 123 -22.38 -0.18 3.90
CA TYR A 123 -22.28 -0.81 2.58
C TYR A 123 -22.91 0.00 1.42
N ASN A 124 -23.83 0.90 1.70
CA ASN A 124 -24.51 1.69 0.67
C ASN A 124 -23.69 2.91 0.21
N ASN A 125 -22.57 3.21 0.87
CA ASN A 125 -21.73 4.35 0.55
C ASN A 125 -20.41 3.89 -0.08
N ILE A 126 -20.30 4.06 -1.40
CA ILE A 126 -19.13 3.68 -2.21
C ILE A 126 -18.10 4.81 -2.36
N ARG A 127 -18.32 5.97 -1.70
CA ARG A 127 -17.45 7.14 -1.87
C ARG A 127 -16.24 7.10 -0.94
N TYR A 128 -15.40 6.07 -1.08
CA TYR A 128 -14.27 5.78 -0.19
C TYR A 128 -13.34 6.99 0.00
N VAL A 129 -12.84 7.57 -1.11
CA VAL A 129 -11.92 8.71 -1.08
C VAL A 129 -12.52 9.88 -0.29
N SER A 130 -13.76 10.29 -0.60
CA SER A 130 -14.41 11.40 0.10
C SER A 130 -14.61 11.16 1.59
N GLY A 131 -14.93 9.93 2.00
CA GLY A 131 -15.08 9.56 3.40
C GLY A 131 -13.74 9.61 4.14
N ILE A 132 -12.67 9.13 3.52
CA ILE A 132 -11.31 9.19 4.07
C ILE A 132 -10.84 10.64 4.21
N ARG A 133 -11.02 11.47 3.19
CA ARG A 133 -10.66 12.91 3.22
C ARG A 133 -11.41 13.66 4.32
N LYS A 134 -12.71 13.39 4.49
CA LYS A 134 -13.50 13.99 5.58
C LYS A 134 -12.99 13.57 6.96
N ARG A 135 -12.53 12.32 7.10
CA ARG A 135 -11.91 11.85 8.33
C ARG A 135 -10.57 12.54 8.55
N GLU A 136 -9.70 12.55 7.55
CA GLU A 136 -8.39 13.19 7.55
C GLU A 136 -8.45 14.68 7.95
N SER A 137 -9.44 15.41 7.47
CA SER A 137 -9.66 16.83 7.81
C SER A 137 -10.10 17.08 9.25
N SER A 138 -10.38 16.04 10.06
CA SER A 138 -10.79 16.18 11.46
C SER A 138 -9.67 16.75 12.32
N GLU A 139 -9.90 17.90 12.96
CA GLU A 139 -8.93 18.54 13.86
C GLU A 139 -8.49 17.64 15.02
N ALA A 140 -9.37 16.76 15.49
CA ALA A 140 -9.10 15.85 16.60
C ALA A 140 -8.13 14.69 16.27
N LEU A 141 -7.73 14.50 15.01
CA LEU A 141 -6.81 13.42 14.64
C LEU A 141 -5.34 13.83 14.81
N HIS A 142 -4.54 12.91 15.36
CA HIS A 142 -3.09 13.05 15.42
C HIS A 142 -2.49 13.19 14.01
N LEU A 143 -1.46 14.04 13.87
CA LEU A 143 -0.84 14.37 12.58
C LEU A 143 -0.35 13.13 11.81
N GLY A 144 0.24 12.16 12.51
CA GLY A 144 0.68 10.90 11.90
C GLY A 144 -0.48 10.15 11.23
N LEU A 145 -1.63 10.03 11.90
CA LEU A 145 -2.79 9.37 11.32
C LEU A 145 -3.39 10.18 10.16
N LYS A 146 -3.37 11.51 10.22
CA LYS A 146 -3.77 12.36 9.07
C LYS A 146 -2.91 12.10 7.85
N SER A 147 -1.58 12.07 8.02
CA SER A 147 -0.64 11.76 6.95
C SER A 147 -0.93 10.39 6.33
N LYS A 148 -1.15 9.34 7.14
CA LYS A 148 -1.52 8.02 6.63
C LYS A 148 -2.81 8.04 5.82
N LEU A 149 -3.86 8.68 6.33
CA LEU A 149 -5.16 8.78 5.63
C LEU A 149 -5.04 9.56 4.33
N PHE A 150 -4.21 10.62 4.30
CA PHE A 150 -3.93 11.38 3.09
C PHE A 150 -3.29 10.51 2.01
N GLN A 151 -2.28 9.70 2.36
CA GLN A 151 -1.62 8.80 1.42
C GLN A 151 -2.56 7.68 0.94
N ILE A 152 -3.30 7.06 1.84
CA ILE A 152 -4.31 6.04 1.48
C ILE A 152 -5.34 6.63 0.52
N ALA A 153 -5.81 7.86 0.76
CA ALA A 153 -6.78 8.52 -0.12
C ALA A 153 -6.20 8.78 -1.52
N ASN A 154 -4.96 9.28 -1.64
CA ASN A 154 -4.30 9.48 -2.93
C ASN A 154 -4.19 8.17 -3.72
N THR A 155 -3.62 7.12 -3.10
CA THR A 155 -3.44 5.84 -3.78
C THR A 155 -4.79 5.21 -4.15
N THR A 156 -5.80 5.34 -3.29
CA THR A 156 -7.15 4.85 -3.59
C THR A 156 -7.78 5.61 -4.76
N GLU A 157 -7.61 6.93 -4.83
CA GLU A 157 -8.14 7.76 -5.92
C GLU A 157 -7.56 7.35 -7.28
N GLU A 158 -6.26 7.07 -7.34
CA GLU A 158 -5.62 6.57 -8.56
C GLU A 158 -6.13 5.17 -8.95
N LEU A 159 -6.10 4.22 -8.01
CA LEU A 159 -6.49 2.83 -8.25
C LEU A 159 -7.98 2.64 -8.59
N PHE A 160 -8.85 3.51 -8.08
CA PHE A 160 -10.31 3.48 -8.28
C PHE A 160 -10.79 4.57 -9.24
N SER A 161 -9.87 5.23 -9.95
CA SER A 161 -10.22 6.25 -10.92
C SER A 161 -11.14 5.68 -12.01
N PRO A 162 -12.19 6.42 -12.42
CA PRO A 162 -13.09 5.98 -13.47
C PRO A 162 -12.37 5.75 -14.80
N MET A 163 -12.77 4.70 -15.49
CA MET A 163 -12.23 4.32 -16.79
C MET A 163 -13.22 4.58 -17.91
N ARG A 164 -12.70 5.01 -19.07
CA ARG A 164 -13.46 5.16 -20.31
C ARG A 164 -13.48 3.84 -21.08
N PHE A 165 -14.61 3.13 -21.03
CA PHE A 165 -14.78 1.83 -21.70
C PHE A 165 -14.99 1.95 -23.21
N ASP A 166 -15.14 3.15 -23.74
CA ASP A 166 -15.24 3.45 -25.16
C ASP A 166 -13.87 3.66 -25.84
N ALA A 167 -12.78 3.66 -25.07
CA ALA A 167 -11.42 3.71 -25.62
C ALA A 167 -11.10 2.43 -26.42
N SER A 168 -10.42 2.59 -27.55
CA SER A 168 -10.00 1.50 -28.44
C SER A 168 -8.82 0.69 -27.89
N GLU A 169 -8.05 1.27 -26.98
CA GLU A 169 -6.86 0.66 -26.38
C GLU A 169 -7.22 0.00 -25.04
N CYS A 170 -6.56 -1.13 -24.75
CA CYS A 170 -6.67 -1.76 -23.45
C CYS A 170 -5.60 -1.15 -22.52
N ASP A 171 -5.90 -1.06 -21.23
CA ASP A 171 -5.01 -0.35 -20.32
C ASP A 171 -3.88 -1.27 -19.86
N ILE A 172 -2.76 -0.70 -19.46
CA ILE A 172 -1.61 -1.41 -18.86
C ILE A 172 -1.52 -1.17 -17.35
N THR A 173 -2.22 -0.15 -16.85
CA THR A 173 -2.13 0.32 -15.47
C THR A 173 -2.85 -0.60 -14.48
N LEU A 174 -2.37 -0.57 -13.23
CA LEU A 174 -3.04 -1.22 -12.11
C LEU A 174 -4.25 -0.37 -11.72
N ASN A 175 -5.45 -0.83 -12.07
CA ASN A 175 -6.70 -0.14 -11.77
C ASN A 175 -7.83 -1.15 -11.49
N ARG A 176 -8.72 -0.81 -10.55
CA ARG A 176 -9.81 -1.68 -10.09
C ARG A 176 -10.84 -1.94 -11.18
N HIS A 177 -11.18 -0.95 -12.00
CA HIS A 177 -12.10 -1.13 -13.13
C HIS A 177 -11.48 -1.97 -14.25
N VAL A 178 -10.20 -1.75 -14.57
CA VAL A 178 -9.45 -2.60 -15.53
C VAL A 178 -9.51 -4.06 -15.10
N SER A 179 -9.19 -4.33 -13.83
CA SER A 179 -9.18 -5.67 -13.25
C SER A 179 -10.56 -6.33 -13.30
N ALA A 180 -11.60 -5.62 -12.87
CA ALA A 180 -12.96 -6.16 -12.81
C ALA A 180 -13.57 -6.46 -14.20
N HIS A 181 -13.13 -5.77 -15.24
CA HIS A 181 -13.66 -5.92 -16.60
C HIS A 181 -12.70 -6.63 -17.56
N GLY A 182 -11.53 -7.09 -17.08
CA GLY A 182 -10.56 -7.83 -17.88
C GLY A 182 -9.97 -7.03 -19.06
N ARG A 183 -9.95 -5.70 -18.98
CA ARG A 183 -9.54 -4.80 -20.08
C ARG A 183 -8.05 -4.49 -20.07
N ARG A 184 -7.22 -5.52 -20.09
CA ARG A 184 -5.76 -5.38 -19.97
C ARG A 184 -5.02 -6.03 -21.13
N GLU A 185 -3.96 -5.38 -21.60
CA GLU A 185 -3.08 -5.90 -22.67
C GLU A 185 -2.05 -6.91 -22.15
N SER A 186 -1.71 -6.82 -20.86
CA SER A 186 -0.65 -7.60 -20.23
C SER A 186 -1.10 -8.28 -18.92
N SER A 187 -0.43 -9.38 -18.57
CA SER A 187 -0.66 -10.09 -17.29
C SER A 187 -0.13 -9.29 -16.11
N TYR A 188 -0.78 -9.41 -14.95
CA TYR A 188 -0.31 -8.77 -13.71
C TYR A 188 1.01 -9.38 -13.26
N ASN A 189 1.83 -8.56 -12.63
CA ASN A 189 3.15 -8.96 -12.14
C ASN A 189 3.21 -8.94 -10.60
N LYS A 190 4.38 -9.28 -10.07
CA LYS A 190 4.64 -9.30 -8.63
C LYS A 190 4.49 -7.91 -8.01
N THR A 191 5.06 -6.88 -8.65
CA THR A 191 5.02 -5.48 -8.23
C THR A 191 3.59 -4.98 -8.06
N ASP A 192 2.70 -5.35 -8.99
CA ASP A 192 1.27 -5.03 -8.92
C ASP A 192 0.65 -5.57 -7.62
N CYS A 193 0.98 -6.81 -7.24
CA CYS A 193 0.49 -7.42 -6.01
C CYS A 193 1.08 -6.76 -4.76
N LEU A 194 2.39 -6.48 -4.76
CA LEU A 194 3.09 -5.82 -3.65
C LEU A 194 2.49 -4.45 -3.34
N LYS A 195 2.15 -3.65 -4.36
CA LYS A 195 1.47 -2.36 -4.19
C LYS A 195 0.11 -2.50 -3.49
N LEU A 196 -0.69 -3.49 -3.90
CA LEU A 196 -2.01 -3.74 -3.28
C LEU A 196 -1.89 -4.28 -1.85
N PHE A 197 -0.96 -5.21 -1.60
CA PHE A 197 -0.68 -5.69 -0.25
C PHE A 197 -0.23 -4.56 0.66
N LEU A 198 0.66 -3.69 0.18
CA LEU A 198 1.14 -2.55 0.93
C LEU A 198 0.01 -1.56 1.25
N LEU A 199 -0.88 -1.26 0.29
CA LEU A 199 -2.07 -0.46 0.53
C LEU A 199 -2.97 -1.10 1.61
N LEU A 200 -3.20 -2.41 1.54
CA LEU A 200 -4.04 -3.11 2.52
C LEU A 200 -3.41 -3.07 3.93
N ALA A 201 -2.10 -3.30 4.04
CA ALA A 201 -1.37 -3.17 5.31
C ALA A 201 -1.47 -1.75 5.87
N SER A 202 -1.31 -0.73 5.01
CA SER A 202 -1.48 0.67 5.35
C SER A 202 -2.88 0.97 5.90
N ILE A 203 -3.95 0.49 5.25
CA ILE A 203 -5.34 0.62 5.72
C ILE A 203 -5.52 -0.06 7.08
N LYS A 204 -5.03 -1.29 7.24
CA LYS A 204 -5.11 -2.03 8.51
C LYS A 204 -4.43 -1.28 9.66
N SER A 205 -3.28 -0.64 9.38
CA SER A 205 -2.53 0.10 10.39
C SER A 205 -3.28 1.31 10.98
N CYS A 206 -4.30 1.84 10.30
CA CYS A 206 -5.14 2.92 10.82
C CYS A 206 -6.05 2.52 12.00
N TYR A 207 -6.16 1.22 12.27
CA TYR A 207 -7.02 0.64 13.32
C TYR A 207 -6.25 -0.12 14.39
N SER A 208 -4.93 -0.17 14.26
CA SER A 208 -4.05 -0.80 15.23
C SER A 208 -3.60 0.25 16.23
N ASN A 209 -4.27 0.29 17.38
CA ASN A 209 -3.86 0.95 18.62
C ASN A 209 -4.39 0.13 19.79
#